data_AF-A0A965RA23-F1
#
_entry.id   AF-A0A965RA23-F1
#
_cell.length_a   1.000
_cell.length_b   1.000
_cell.length_c   1.000
_cell.angle_alpha   90.00
_cell.angle_beta   90.00
_cell.angle_gamma   90.00
#
_symmetry.space_group_name_H-M   'P 1'
#
loop_
_entity.id
_entity.type
_entity.pdbx_description
1 polymer ?
#
loop_
_entity_poly.entity_id
_entity_poly.type
_entity_poly.pdbx_seq_one_letter_code
_entity_poly.pdbx_strand_id
1 'polypeptide(L)'
;KVDSYFEFSKNLEIFTTLFKELDTYYVDPIEPGELVKTGIDEMLNKLDPYTNFITEADIEDYEFQTTGKYGGIGTTMRKIDDKIIVGELYEGTPATKAGLKVGDEVLKIDQQELNGKSIDDVSVLLRGAPKTKVTLMVKHANNKTESISIIRETINISSIPCAALIGKNYDIAYVKLTQFTPNCSRQLKQQLDSLKELKGKLSGLVLDLRNNPGGLLDEAVQICNLFIPKDELVVSIHYKI
;
A
#
# COMPACT_ATOMS: atom_id res chain seq x y z
N LYS A 1 -42.21 -15.93 -9.45
CA LYS A 1 -41.13 -15.66 -8.46
C LYS A 1 -40.51 -16.92 -7.84
N VAL A 2 -40.89 -18.13 -8.29
CA VAL A 2 -40.33 -19.41 -7.83
C VAL A 2 -39.13 -19.87 -8.69
N ASP A 3 -39.01 -19.40 -9.94
CA ASP A 3 -37.91 -19.78 -10.86
C ASP A 3 -36.51 -19.28 -10.46
N SER A 4 -36.40 -18.11 -9.82
CA SER A 4 -35.09 -17.52 -9.52
C SER A 4 -34.30 -18.30 -8.47
N TYR A 5 -34.99 -18.91 -7.49
CA TYR A 5 -34.32 -19.66 -6.42
C TYR A 5 -33.87 -21.04 -6.90
N PHE A 6 -34.68 -21.67 -7.76
CA PHE A 6 -34.35 -22.96 -8.37
C PHE A 6 -33.14 -22.84 -9.30
N GLU A 7 -33.14 -21.86 -10.21
CA GLU A 7 -32.01 -21.60 -11.10
C GLU A 7 -30.74 -21.25 -10.31
N PHE A 8 -30.85 -20.43 -9.26
CA PHE A 8 -29.70 -20.11 -8.41
C PHE A 8 -29.10 -21.35 -7.72
N SER A 9 -29.95 -22.16 -7.08
CA SER A 9 -29.51 -23.37 -6.37
C SER A 9 -28.88 -24.39 -7.33
N LYS A 10 -29.46 -24.57 -8.51
CA LYS A 10 -28.94 -25.45 -9.56
C LYS A 10 -27.56 -25.02 -10.04
N ASN A 11 -27.36 -23.72 -10.29
CA ASN A 11 -26.06 -23.21 -10.74
C ASN A 11 -24.97 -23.33 -9.66
N LEU A 12 -25.31 -23.16 -8.38
CA LEU A 12 -24.38 -23.42 -7.27
C LEU A 12 -23.99 -24.90 -7.15
N GLU A 13 -24.94 -25.81 -7.35
CA GLU A 13 -24.69 -27.25 -7.35
C GLU A 13 -23.76 -27.65 -8.52
N ILE A 14 -24.01 -27.11 -9.71
CA ILE A 14 -23.14 -27.33 -10.89
C ILE A 14 -21.73 -26.81 -10.60
N PHE A 15 -21.58 -25.60 -10.07
CA PHE A 15 -20.28 -25.01 -9.74
C PHE A 15 -19.50 -25.85 -8.71
N THR A 16 -20.18 -26.26 -7.64
CA THR A 16 -19.58 -27.09 -6.58
C THR A 16 -19.15 -28.46 -7.11
N THR A 17 -19.99 -29.07 -7.95
CA THR A 17 -19.70 -30.37 -8.55
C THR A 17 -18.50 -30.28 -9.49
N LEU A 18 -18.48 -29.27 -10.37
CA LEU A 18 -17.34 -29.01 -11.27
C LEU A 18 -16.02 -28.91 -10.48
N PHE A 19 -16.00 -28.10 -9.42
CA PHE A 19 -14.80 -27.92 -8.60
C PHE A 19 -14.32 -29.23 -7.96
N LYS A 20 -15.24 -30.03 -7.41
CA LYS A 20 -14.90 -31.33 -6.81
C LYS A 20 -14.36 -32.31 -7.83
N GLU A 21 -14.97 -32.37 -9.02
CA GLU A 21 -14.54 -33.26 -10.09
C GLU A 21 -13.13 -32.89 -10.58
N LEU A 22 -12.84 -31.59 -10.74
CA LEU A 22 -11.50 -31.12 -11.08
C LEU A 22 -10.48 -31.47 -9.99
N ASP A 23 -10.77 -31.18 -8.73
CA ASP A 23 -9.86 -31.48 -7.61
C ASP A 23 -9.57 -32.98 -7.47
N THR A 24 -10.55 -33.83 -7.76
CA THR A 24 -10.43 -35.29 -7.58
C THR A 24 -9.76 -35.99 -8.76
N TYR A 25 -10.03 -35.54 -9.99
CA TYR A 25 -9.72 -36.31 -11.19
C TYR A 25 -8.79 -35.62 -12.19
N TYR A 26 -8.42 -34.35 -11.96
CA TYR A 26 -7.47 -33.69 -12.85
C TYR A 26 -6.08 -34.31 -12.74
N VAL A 27 -5.37 -34.35 -13.88
CA VAL A 27 -4.09 -35.07 -14.00
C VAL A 27 -2.97 -34.44 -13.18
N ASP A 28 -3.02 -33.11 -13.04
CA ASP A 28 -2.07 -32.31 -12.29
C ASP A 28 -2.72 -31.77 -11.00
N PRO A 29 -1.95 -31.53 -9.92
CA PRO A 29 -2.46 -30.82 -8.75
C PRO A 29 -3.00 -29.44 -9.15
N ILE A 30 -4.22 -29.13 -8.70
CA ILE A 30 -4.80 -27.80 -8.85
C ILE A 30 -4.56 -26.96 -7.59
N GLU A 31 -4.50 -25.63 -7.75
CA GLU A 31 -4.49 -24.67 -6.64
C GLU A 31 -5.92 -24.10 -6.50
N PRO A 32 -6.76 -24.61 -5.58
CA PRO A 32 -8.19 -24.27 -5.55
C PRO A 32 -8.42 -22.78 -5.31
N GLY A 33 -7.57 -22.14 -4.49
CA GLY A 33 -7.65 -20.71 -4.19
C GLY A 33 -7.48 -19.83 -5.44
N GLU A 34 -6.50 -20.14 -6.29
CA GLU A 34 -6.25 -19.40 -7.53
C GLU A 34 -7.37 -19.59 -8.56
N LEU A 35 -7.88 -20.81 -8.69
CA LEU A 35 -8.99 -21.12 -9.60
C LEU A 35 -10.29 -20.42 -9.18
N VAL A 36 -10.62 -20.44 -7.88
CA VAL A 36 -11.79 -19.73 -7.36
C VAL A 36 -11.64 -18.24 -7.58
N LYS A 37 -10.47 -17.67 -7.27
CA LYS A 37 -10.18 -16.25 -7.49
C LYS A 37 -10.38 -15.87 -8.96
N THR A 38 -9.81 -16.64 -9.88
CA THR A 38 -9.96 -16.42 -11.33
C THR A 38 -11.43 -16.42 -11.75
N GLY A 39 -12.22 -17.38 -11.26
CA GLY A 39 -13.65 -17.43 -11.53
C GLY A 39 -14.42 -16.22 -11.00
N ILE A 40 -14.10 -15.76 -9.78
CA ILE A 40 -14.68 -14.54 -9.20
C ILE A 40 -14.32 -13.31 -10.04
N ASP A 41 -13.04 -13.14 -10.36
CA ASP A 41 -12.54 -11.99 -11.12
C ASP A 41 -13.25 -11.89 -12.49
N GLU A 42 -13.41 -13.00 -13.21
CA GLU A 42 -14.13 -13.03 -14.49
C GLU A 42 -15.63 -12.73 -14.36
N MET A 43 -16.27 -13.22 -13.29
CA MET A 43 -17.68 -12.89 -13.01
C MET A 43 -17.87 -11.40 -12.74
N LEU A 44 -16.97 -10.78 -11.96
CA LEU A 44 -17.05 -9.37 -11.61
C LEU A 44 -16.70 -8.46 -12.80
N ASN A 45 -15.67 -8.80 -13.57
CA ASN A 45 -15.29 -8.09 -14.79
C ASN A 45 -16.44 -8.04 -15.82
N LYS A 46 -17.33 -9.04 -15.81
CA LYS A 46 -18.52 -9.05 -16.67
C LYS A 46 -19.59 -8.03 -16.26
N LEU A 47 -19.61 -7.64 -14.98
CA LEU A 47 -20.52 -6.63 -14.45
C LEU A 47 -20.00 -5.23 -14.76
N ASP A 48 -18.78 -4.92 -14.31
CA ASP A 48 -18.11 -3.65 -14.53
C ASP A 48 -16.59 -3.76 -14.21
N PRO A 49 -15.74 -2.82 -14.68
CA PRO A 49 -14.28 -2.90 -14.50
C PRO A 49 -13.76 -2.40 -13.14
N TYR A 50 -14.65 -2.00 -12.22
CA TYR A 50 -14.30 -1.40 -10.92
C TYR A 50 -14.65 -2.28 -9.73
N THR A 51 -15.63 -3.17 -9.89
CA THR A 51 -15.98 -4.17 -8.88
C THR A 51 -14.92 -5.26 -8.86
N ASN A 52 -14.24 -5.42 -7.74
CA ASN A 52 -13.19 -6.42 -7.56
C ASN A 52 -13.40 -7.21 -6.27
N PHE A 53 -12.71 -8.35 -6.17
CA PHE A 53 -12.62 -9.16 -4.97
C PHE A 53 -11.19 -9.15 -4.45
N ILE A 54 -11.03 -8.83 -3.16
CA ILE A 54 -9.74 -8.83 -2.49
C ILE A 54 -9.66 -10.09 -1.65
N THR A 55 -8.67 -10.94 -1.92
CA THR A 55 -8.45 -12.16 -1.14
C THR A 55 -7.76 -11.85 0.18
N GLU A 56 -7.79 -12.80 1.12
CA GLU A 56 -7.04 -12.68 2.37
C GLU A 56 -5.52 -12.51 2.13
N ALA A 57 -4.99 -13.13 1.07
CA ALA A 57 -3.57 -12.98 0.72
C ALA A 57 -3.25 -11.56 0.20
N ASP A 58 -4.23 -10.88 -0.40
CA ASP A 58 -4.09 -9.54 -0.99
C ASP A 58 -4.50 -8.41 -0.02
N ILE A 59 -5.03 -8.75 1.17
CA ILE A 59 -5.66 -7.77 2.06
C ILE A 59 -4.67 -6.74 2.57
N GLU A 60 -3.43 -7.14 2.90
CA GLU A 60 -2.40 -6.21 3.38
C GLU A 60 -1.97 -5.22 2.28
N ASP A 61 -1.91 -5.68 1.02
CA ASP A 61 -1.58 -4.82 -0.12
C ASP A 61 -2.70 -3.83 -0.41
N TYR A 62 -3.95 -4.28 -0.33
CA TYR A 62 -5.12 -3.41 -0.48
C TYR A 62 -5.23 -2.38 0.65
N GLU A 63 -5.00 -2.79 1.90
CA GLU A 63 -4.95 -1.88 3.04
C GLU A 63 -3.85 -0.82 2.88
N PHE A 64 -2.67 -1.23 2.39
CA PHE A 64 -1.59 -0.29 2.10
C PHE A 64 -1.98 0.71 1.02
N GLN A 65 -2.55 0.23 -0.09
CA GLN A 65 -3.01 1.10 -1.17
C GLN A 65 -4.12 2.03 -0.72
N THR A 66 -5.00 1.65 0.20
CA THR A 66 -6.13 2.52 0.60
C THR A 66 -5.78 3.46 1.75
N THR A 67 -4.87 3.03 2.63
CA THR A 67 -4.59 3.75 3.89
C THR A 67 -3.18 4.31 4.00
N GLY A 68 -2.26 3.88 3.14
CA GLY A 68 -0.82 4.15 3.28
C GLY A 68 -0.17 3.38 4.44
N LYS A 69 -0.88 2.41 5.02
CA LYS A 69 -0.43 1.64 6.19
C LYS A 69 -0.20 0.19 5.88
N TYR A 70 0.83 -0.39 6.48
CA TYR A 70 1.11 -1.82 6.38
C TYR A 70 1.83 -2.32 7.62
N GLY A 71 1.76 -3.63 7.88
CA GLY A 71 2.57 -4.28 8.92
C GLY A 71 3.98 -4.55 8.40
N GLY A 72 5.01 -4.06 9.08
CA GLY A 72 6.38 -4.28 8.65
C GLY A 72 7.43 -3.58 9.50
N ILE A 73 8.63 -3.43 8.95
CA ILE A 73 9.78 -2.83 9.65
C ILE A 73 10.10 -1.39 9.23
N GLY A 74 9.52 -0.89 8.14
CA GLY A 74 9.68 0.50 7.70
C GLY A 74 10.99 0.81 6.94
N THR A 75 11.28 0.03 5.91
CA THR A 75 12.45 0.22 5.04
C THR A 75 12.10 -0.08 3.59
N THR A 76 12.86 0.49 2.65
CA THR A 76 12.88 0.03 1.25
C THR A 76 14.10 -0.86 1.02
N MET A 77 13.97 -1.82 0.11
CA MET A 77 15.06 -2.71 -0.32
C MET A 77 15.39 -2.44 -1.79
N ARG A 78 16.65 -2.61 -2.17
CA ARG A 78 17.13 -2.49 -3.55
C ARG A 78 17.94 -3.74 -3.91
N LYS A 79 17.85 -4.16 -5.16
CA LYS A 79 18.67 -5.24 -5.70
C LYS A 79 19.80 -4.63 -6.52
N ILE A 80 21.04 -4.87 -6.10
CA ILE A 80 22.25 -4.37 -6.77
C ILE A 80 23.20 -5.55 -6.93
N ASP A 81 23.60 -5.88 -8.17
CA ASP A 81 24.49 -7.00 -8.47
C ASP A 81 24.08 -8.31 -7.78
N ASP A 82 22.79 -8.64 -7.87
CA ASP A 82 22.13 -9.78 -7.21
C ASP A 82 22.10 -9.78 -5.67
N LYS A 83 22.56 -8.71 -5.03
CA LYS A 83 22.49 -8.52 -3.58
C LYS A 83 21.28 -7.69 -3.18
N ILE A 84 20.68 -8.06 -2.06
CA ILE A 84 19.61 -7.30 -1.43
C ILE A 84 20.23 -6.29 -0.48
N ILE A 85 20.03 -5.01 -0.76
CA ILE A 85 20.63 -3.89 -0.04
C ILE A 85 19.53 -3.04 0.59
N VAL A 86 19.74 -2.59 1.82
CA VAL A 86 18.86 -1.62 2.47
C VAL A 86 18.92 -0.29 1.71
N GLY A 87 17.79 0.10 1.13
CA GLY A 87 17.68 1.28 0.28
C GLY A 87 17.52 2.57 1.07
N GLU A 88 16.41 2.71 1.77
CA GLU A 88 16.05 3.85 2.61
C GLU A 88 15.38 3.37 3.88
N LEU A 89 15.61 4.08 4.98
CA LEU A 89 15.00 3.79 6.27
C LEU A 89 14.09 4.94 6.64
N TYR A 90 12.82 4.64 6.92
CA TYR A 90 11.89 5.66 7.35
C TYR A 90 12.15 6.02 8.81
N GLU A 91 12.22 7.31 9.12
CA GLU A 91 12.52 7.79 10.46
C GLU A 91 11.48 7.31 11.49
N GLY A 92 11.95 6.94 12.70
CA GLY A 92 11.09 6.51 13.79
C GLY A 92 10.46 5.12 13.61
N THR A 93 10.81 4.38 12.55
CA THR A 93 10.31 3.02 12.30
C THR A 93 11.15 1.95 13.03
N PRO A 94 10.63 0.71 13.19
CA PRO A 94 11.35 -0.38 13.82
C PRO A 94 12.74 -0.64 13.23
N ALA A 95 12.91 -0.52 11.92
CA ALA A 95 14.20 -0.72 11.25
C ALA A 95 15.25 0.29 11.74
N THR A 96 14.89 1.57 11.85
CA THR A 96 15.80 2.59 12.40
C THR A 96 16.11 2.37 13.88
N LYS A 97 15.09 2.04 14.68
CA LYS A 97 15.25 1.76 16.12
C LYS A 97 16.13 0.55 16.40
N ALA A 98 16.09 -0.45 15.51
CA ALA A 98 16.88 -1.67 15.61
C ALA A 98 18.34 -1.51 15.13
N GLY A 99 18.71 -0.33 14.63
CA GLY A 99 20.08 -0.05 14.21
C GLY A 99 20.44 -0.52 12.80
N LEU A 100 19.45 -0.87 11.97
CA LEU A 100 19.65 -1.14 10.55
C LEU A 100 20.19 0.13 9.87
N LYS A 101 21.08 -0.01 8.88
CA LYS A 101 21.69 1.12 8.18
C LYS A 101 21.45 1.03 6.68
N VAL A 102 21.29 2.20 6.05
CA VAL A 102 21.27 2.31 4.58
C VAL A 102 22.59 1.76 4.02
N GLY A 103 22.48 0.91 3.00
CA GLY A 103 23.63 0.23 2.39
C GLY A 103 24.00 -1.11 3.03
N ASP A 104 23.34 -1.53 4.11
CA ASP A 104 23.55 -2.87 4.66
C ASP A 104 23.10 -3.94 3.64
N GLU A 105 23.91 -4.99 3.46
CA GLU A 105 23.58 -6.16 2.64
C GLU A 105 22.79 -7.15 3.49
N VAL A 106 21.55 -7.46 3.11
CA VAL A 106 20.71 -8.44 3.80
C VAL A 106 21.01 -9.81 3.21
N LEU A 107 21.54 -10.71 4.05
CA LEU A 107 21.92 -12.07 3.66
C LEU A 107 20.76 -13.04 3.84
N LYS A 108 20.05 -12.93 4.97
CA LYS A 108 18.92 -13.81 5.34
C LYS A 108 17.81 -13.05 6.03
N ILE A 109 16.59 -13.54 5.84
CA ILE A 109 15.42 -13.14 6.64
C ILE A 109 14.86 -14.39 7.29
N ASP A 110 14.86 -14.39 8.62
CA ASP A 110 14.61 -15.55 9.48
C ASP A 110 15.48 -16.75 9.08
N GLN A 111 14.87 -17.81 8.55
CA GLN A 111 15.59 -19.01 8.06
C GLN A 111 15.77 -19.02 6.53
N GLN A 112 15.28 -18.00 5.82
CA GLN A 112 15.30 -17.96 4.36
C GLN A 112 16.53 -17.23 3.82
N GLU A 113 17.27 -17.90 2.94
CA GLU A 113 18.31 -17.27 2.11
C GLU A 113 17.66 -16.37 1.06
N LEU A 114 18.32 -15.26 0.72
CA LEU A 114 17.79 -14.29 -0.25
C LEU A 114 18.34 -14.46 -1.67
N ASN A 115 19.30 -15.37 -1.88
CA ASN A 115 19.88 -15.61 -3.20
C ASN A 115 18.80 -16.02 -4.21
N GLY A 116 18.73 -15.31 -5.34
CA GLY A 116 17.77 -15.56 -6.40
C GLY A 116 16.36 -15.02 -6.14
N LYS A 117 16.06 -14.49 -4.95
CA LYS A 117 14.77 -13.84 -4.67
C LYS A 117 14.66 -12.48 -5.39
N SER A 118 13.44 -12.13 -5.75
CA SER A 118 13.08 -10.81 -6.25
C SER A 118 12.92 -9.81 -5.08
N ILE A 119 12.77 -8.53 -5.41
CA ILE A 119 12.44 -7.51 -4.39
C ILE A 119 11.05 -7.73 -3.81
N ASP A 120 10.11 -8.23 -4.62
CA ASP A 120 8.75 -8.48 -4.17
C ASP A 120 8.72 -9.64 -3.17
N ASP A 121 9.48 -10.72 -3.43
CA ASP A 121 9.65 -11.81 -2.47
C ASP A 121 10.21 -11.32 -1.13
N VAL A 122 11.23 -10.45 -1.18
CA VAL A 122 11.83 -9.86 0.02
C VAL A 122 10.83 -8.99 0.77
N SER A 123 10.03 -8.19 0.05
CA SER A 123 8.98 -7.36 0.63
C SER A 123 7.97 -8.20 1.41
N VAL A 124 7.51 -9.32 0.83
CA VAL A 124 6.60 -10.27 1.51
C VAL A 124 7.21 -10.81 2.80
N LEU A 125 8.51 -11.15 2.82
CA LEU A 125 9.18 -11.65 4.03
C LEU A 125 9.32 -10.59 5.14
N LEU A 126 9.50 -9.32 4.76
CA LEU A 126 9.65 -8.23 5.72
C LEU A 126 8.29 -7.75 6.27
N ARG A 127 7.23 -7.92 5.50
CA ARG A 127 5.85 -7.66 5.90
C ARG A 127 5.30 -8.74 6.82
N GLY A 128 4.16 -8.44 7.41
CA GLY A 128 3.42 -9.34 8.28
C GLY A 128 2.80 -8.62 9.48
N ALA A 129 1.97 -9.35 10.22
CA ALA A 129 1.17 -8.80 11.30
C ALA A 129 2.00 -7.98 12.32
N PRO A 130 1.53 -6.80 12.75
CA PRO A 130 2.16 -6.02 13.80
C PRO A 130 2.40 -6.85 15.08
N LYS A 131 3.46 -6.52 15.82
CA LYS A 131 3.93 -7.21 17.03
C LYS A 131 4.55 -8.59 16.80
N THR A 132 4.57 -9.09 15.57
CA THR A 132 5.38 -10.26 15.22
C THR A 132 6.86 -9.89 15.09
N LYS A 133 7.74 -10.87 15.23
CA LYS A 133 9.18 -10.69 15.13
C LYS A 133 9.68 -11.13 13.75
N VAL A 134 10.68 -10.43 13.23
CA VAL A 134 11.49 -10.83 12.08
C VAL A 134 12.96 -10.67 12.42
N THR A 135 13.81 -11.59 11.96
CA THR A 135 15.24 -11.57 12.20
C THR A 135 15.98 -11.40 10.88
N LEU A 136 16.82 -10.36 10.76
CA LEU A 136 17.62 -10.11 9.57
C LEU A 136 19.08 -10.43 9.89
N MET A 137 19.72 -11.23 9.04
CA MET A 137 21.18 -11.34 9.04
C MET A 137 21.73 -10.34 8.05
N VAL A 138 22.44 -9.33 8.54
CA VAL A 138 22.93 -8.21 7.73
C VAL A 138 24.45 -8.16 7.75
N LYS A 139 25.04 -7.74 6.65
CA LYS A 139 26.45 -7.43 6.51
C LYS A 139 26.62 -5.93 6.30
N HIS A 140 27.27 -5.29 7.25
CA HIS A 140 27.56 -3.86 7.21
C HIS A 140 28.71 -3.54 6.25
N ALA A 141 28.83 -2.26 5.88
CA ALA A 141 29.94 -1.75 5.05
C ALA A 141 31.35 -2.06 5.61
N ASN A 142 31.49 -2.27 6.92
CA ASN A 142 32.74 -2.65 7.57
C ASN A 142 33.02 -4.18 7.54
N ASN A 143 32.25 -4.94 6.75
CA ASN A 143 32.28 -6.40 6.63
C ASN A 143 31.91 -7.19 7.91
N LYS A 144 31.40 -6.54 8.96
CA LYS A 144 30.83 -7.25 10.11
C LYS A 144 29.43 -7.74 9.76
N THR A 145 29.14 -8.98 10.14
CA THR A 145 27.81 -9.57 10.05
C THR A 145 27.15 -9.53 11.42
N GLU A 146 25.89 -9.11 11.46
CA GLU A 146 25.08 -9.04 12.68
C GLU A 146 23.70 -9.63 12.43
N SER A 147 23.10 -10.21 13.47
CA SER A 147 21.71 -10.67 13.46
C SER A 147 20.85 -9.67 14.21
N ILE A 148 19.98 -8.97 13.48
CA ILE A 148 19.13 -7.91 14.00
C ILE A 148 17.71 -8.43 14.12
N SER A 149 17.20 -8.44 15.35
CA SER A 149 15.82 -8.79 15.68
C SER A 149 14.93 -7.56 15.68
N ILE A 150 13.90 -7.53 14.83
CA ILE A 150 13.00 -6.39 14.67
C ILE A 150 11.57 -6.82 14.96
N ILE A 151 10.85 -6.04 15.75
CA ILE A 151 9.40 -6.24 15.97
C ILE A 151 8.66 -5.41 14.94
N ARG A 152 7.77 -6.05 14.17
CA ARG A 152 6.94 -5.38 13.17
C ARG A 152 5.99 -4.41 13.87
N GLU A 153 5.82 -3.23 13.30
CA GLU A 153 4.82 -2.24 13.72
C GLU A 153 3.92 -1.91 12.53
N THR A 154 2.81 -1.23 12.79
CA THR A 154 2.04 -0.58 11.72
C THR A 154 2.86 0.61 11.23
N ILE A 155 3.41 0.48 10.03
CA ILE A 155 4.12 1.56 9.34
C ILE A 155 3.08 2.45 8.68
N ASN A 156 3.21 3.76 8.85
CA ASN A 156 2.35 4.75 8.23
C ASN A 156 3.21 5.63 7.32
N ILE A 157 3.06 5.47 6.02
CA ILE A 157 3.77 6.29 5.03
C ILE A 157 2.93 7.53 4.76
N SER A 158 3.53 8.72 4.91
CA SER A 158 2.83 9.95 4.60
C SER A 158 2.52 10.02 3.10
N SER A 159 1.29 10.41 2.78
CA SER A 159 0.87 10.73 1.41
C SER A 159 1.41 12.07 0.90
N ILE A 160 2.14 12.81 1.74
CA ILE A 160 2.78 14.09 1.38
C ILE A 160 4.30 13.95 1.55
N PRO A 161 4.99 13.29 0.60
CA PRO A 161 6.43 13.09 0.69
C PRO A 161 7.25 14.37 0.52
N CYS A 162 6.65 15.45 0.02
CA CYS A 162 7.36 16.70 -0.24
C CYS A 162 6.45 17.92 -0.07
N ALA A 163 6.90 18.87 0.74
CA ALA A 163 6.36 20.21 0.85
C ALA A 163 7.53 21.21 0.89
N ALA A 164 7.52 22.22 0.02
CA ALA A 164 8.62 23.16 -0.11
C ALA A 164 8.17 24.53 -0.65
N LEU A 165 9.00 25.55 -0.46
CA LEU A 165 8.87 26.83 -1.16
C LEU A 165 9.66 26.77 -2.47
N ILE A 166 9.05 27.25 -3.56
CA ILE A 166 9.65 27.31 -4.89
C ILE A 166 9.50 28.71 -5.50
N GLY A 167 10.10 28.89 -6.69
CA GLY A 167 10.12 30.16 -7.41
C GLY A 167 11.30 31.06 -7.02
N LYS A 168 11.54 32.12 -7.81
CA LYS A 168 12.70 33.01 -7.61
C LYS A 168 12.74 33.65 -6.21
N ASN A 169 11.57 33.92 -5.64
CA ASN A 169 11.43 34.56 -4.33
C ASN A 169 11.07 33.57 -3.22
N TYR A 170 11.01 32.26 -3.49
CA TYR A 170 10.55 31.25 -2.53
C TYR A 170 9.19 31.60 -1.90
N ASP A 171 8.24 32.06 -2.72
CA ASP A 171 6.93 32.56 -2.30
C ASP A 171 5.76 31.69 -2.78
N ILE A 172 6.03 30.64 -3.57
CA ILE A 172 5.02 29.68 -4.02
C ILE A 172 5.21 28.40 -3.21
N ALA A 173 4.16 27.93 -2.54
CA ALA A 173 4.17 26.62 -1.91
C ALA A 173 4.03 25.53 -2.97
N TYR A 174 4.86 24.50 -2.87
CA TYR A 174 4.75 23.27 -3.65
C TYR A 174 4.48 22.13 -2.68
N VAL A 175 3.42 21.37 -2.91
CA VAL A 175 3.10 20.18 -2.11
C VAL A 175 2.76 19.04 -3.06
N LYS A 176 3.46 17.91 -2.93
CA LYS A 176 3.14 16.68 -3.67
C LYS A 176 2.24 15.81 -2.82
N LEU A 177 1.04 15.50 -3.30
CA LEU A 177 0.11 14.58 -2.66
C LEU A 177 0.02 13.31 -3.52
N THR A 178 0.60 12.21 -3.05
CA THR A 178 0.66 10.95 -3.80
C THR A 178 -0.63 10.16 -3.72
N GLN A 179 -1.44 10.35 -2.68
CA GLN A 179 -2.68 9.59 -2.48
C GLN A 179 -3.61 10.23 -1.46
N PHE A 180 -4.92 10.00 -1.56
CA PHE A 180 -5.91 10.43 -0.57
C PHE A 180 -6.04 9.40 0.57
N THR A 181 -5.05 9.35 1.46
CA THR A 181 -5.01 8.47 2.63
C THR A 181 -5.68 9.12 3.85
N PRO A 182 -6.08 8.34 4.88
CA PRO A 182 -6.62 8.89 6.12
C PRO A 182 -5.76 10.02 6.70
N ASN A 183 -6.38 11.15 7.02
CA ASN A 183 -5.78 12.38 7.56
C ASN A 183 -4.89 13.19 6.59
N CYS A 184 -4.84 12.87 5.29
CA CYS A 184 -4.01 13.63 4.36
C CYS A 184 -4.44 15.10 4.24
N SER A 185 -5.75 15.39 4.34
CA SER A 185 -6.30 16.76 4.37
C SER A 185 -5.72 17.59 5.52
N ARG A 186 -5.66 17.02 6.73
CA ARG A 186 -5.06 17.64 7.91
C ARG A 186 -3.55 17.82 7.72
N GLN A 187 -2.85 16.83 7.20
CA GLN A 187 -1.40 16.92 6.93
C GLN A 187 -1.10 18.03 5.92
N LEU A 188 -1.88 18.14 4.84
CA LEU A 188 -1.74 19.20 3.84
C LEU A 188 -1.91 20.57 4.49
N LYS A 189 -2.96 20.76 5.29
CA LYS A 189 -3.17 22.01 6.02
C LYS A 189 -1.98 22.35 6.92
N GLN A 190 -1.48 21.38 7.68
CA GLN A 190 -0.32 21.58 8.56
C GLN A 190 0.93 22.00 7.78
N GLN A 191 1.24 21.31 6.66
CA GLN A 191 2.37 21.67 5.81
C GLN A 191 2.23 23.08 5.24
N LEU A 192 1.05 23.45 4.76
CA LEU A 192 0.79 24.80 4.24
C LEU A 192 0.92 25.87 5.32
N ASP A 193 0.42 25.61 6.53
CA ASP A 193 0.54 26.53 7.67
C ASP A 193 2.02 26.71 8.06
N SER A 194 2.83 25.63 8.13
CA SER A 194 4.28 25.71 8.37
C SER A 194 5.03 26.48 7.28
N LEU A 195 4.68 26.31 6.00
CA LEU A 195 5.29 27.08 4.92
C LEU A 195 4.94 28.58 4.99
N LYS A 196 3.71 28.93 5.42
CA LYS A 196 3.30 30.31 5.68
C LYS A 196 4.04 30.90 6.87
N GLU A 197 4.28 30.14 7.94
CA GLU A 197 5.06 30.62 9.09
C GLU A 197 6.51 30.96 8.69
N LEU A 198 7.12 30.16 7.82
CA LEU A 198 8.48 30.37 7.35
C LEU A 198 8.63 31.59 6.42
N LYS A 199 7.67 31.80 5.51
CA LYS A 199 7.77 32.85 4.47
C LYS A 199 6.93 34.09 4.73
N GLY A 200 5.90 33.98 5.54
CA GLY A 200 4.80 34.92 5.63
C GLY A 200 3.77 34.68 4.52
N LYS A 201 3.42 35.75 3.79
CA LYS A 201 2.42 35.68 2.73
C LYS A 201 2.95 34.88 1.53
N LEU A 202 2.25 33.80 1.18
CA LEU A 202 2.49 33.04 -0.03
C LEU A 202 1.79 33.71 -1.23
N SER A 203 2.45 33.66 -2.40
CA SER A 203 1.93 34.16 -3.68
C SER A 203 1.10 33.11 -4.42
N GLY A 204 1.22 31.83 -4.07
CA GLY A 204 0.46 30.75 -4.70
C GLY A 204 0.75 29.37 -4.11
N LEU A 205 0.01 28.37 -4.59
CA LEU A 205 0.16 26.96 -4.26
C LEU A 205 0.17 26.14 -5.56
N VAL A 206 1.15 25.25 -5.68
CA VAL A 206 1.16 24.13 -6.62
C VAL A 206 0.90 22.85 -5.84
N LEU A 207 -0.27 22.27 -6.01
CA LEU A 207 -0.61 20.95 -5.50
C LEU A 207 -0.35 19.92 -6.61
N ASP A 208 0.75 19.17 -6.48
CA ASP A 208 1.12 18.14 -7.47
C ASP A 208 0.39 16.83 -7.17
N LEU A 209 -0.56 16.50 -8.05
CA LEU A 209 -1.37 15.27 -8.04
C LEU A 209 -0.95 14.27 -9.13
N ARG A 210 0.19 14.48 -9.80
CA ARG A 210 0.64 13.54 -10.83
C ARG A 210 0.91 12.16 -10.22
N ASN A 211 0.45 11.13 -10.92
CA ASN A 211 0.52 9.72 -10.50
C ASN A 211 -0.23 9.43 -9.18
N ASN A 212 -1.19 10.27 -8.79
CA ASN A 212 -2.07 10.00 -7.67
C ASN A 212 -3.27 9.15 -8.17
N PRO A 213 -3.43 7.89 -7.71
CA PRO A 213 -4.48 7.00 -8.19
C PRO A 213 -5.86 7.30 -7.56
N GLY A 214 -5.95 8.28 -6.66
CA GLY A 214 -7.16 8.57 -5.89
C GLY A 214 -7.00 8.16 -4.43
N GLY A 215 -8.05 7.56 -3.86
CA GLY A 215 -8.13 7.18 -2.45
C GLY A 215 -9.48 7.57 -1.86
N LEU A 216 -9.49 7.94 -0.58
CA LEU A 216 -10.72 8.25 0.14
C LEU A 216 -11.39 9.52 -0.39
N LEU A 217 -12.64 9.37 -0.87
CA LEU A 217 -13.46 10.47 -1.36
C LEU A 217 -13.61 11.57 -0.31
N ASP A 218 -13.85 11.20 0.95
CA ASP A 218 -14.01 12.16 2.04
C ASP A 218 -12.76 13.02 2.23
N GLU A 219 -11.56 12.44 2.13
CA GLU A 219 -10.31 13.20 2.21
C GLU A 219 -10.15 14.17 1.03
N ALA A 220 -10.57 13.77 -0.17
CA ALA A 220 -10.58 14.66 -1.34
C ALA A 220 -11.53 15.84 -1.12
N VAL A 221 -12.74 15.61 -0.60
CA VAL A 221 -13.70 16.66 -0.26
C VAL A 221 -13.12 17.59 0.82
N GLN A 222 -12.49 17.04 1.87
CA GLN A 222 -11.88 17.85 2.92
C GLN A 222 -10.71 18.71 2.41
N ILE A 223 -9.93 18.23 1.43
CA ILE A 223 -8.91 19.04 0.77
C ILE A 223 -9.56 20.17 -0.04
N CYS A 224 -10.62 19.89 -0.80
CA CYS A 224 -11.37 20.92 -1.52
C CYS A 224 -11.89 22.03 -0.59
N ASN A 225 -12.38 21.65 0.61
CA ASN A 225 -12.86 22.61 1.62
C ASN A 225 -11.78 23.57 2.15
N LEU A 226 -10.48 23.31 1.91
CA LEU A 226 -9.41 24.25 2.23
C LEU A 226 -9.37 25.45 1.28
N PHE A 227 -9.96 25.33 0.09
CA PHE A 227 -9.83 26.29 -1.01
C PHE A 227 -11.17 26.81 -1.53
N ILE A 228 -12.22 26.00 -1.43
CA ILE A 228 -13.55 26.31 -1.96
C ILE A 228 -14.40 26.93 -0.84
N PRO A 229 -15.16 28.01 -1.13
CA PRO A 229 -16.11 28.58 -0.18
C PRO A 229 -17.15 27.57 0.31
N LYS A 230 -17.72 27.87 1.48
CA LYS A 230 -18.84 27.11 2.02
C LYS A 230 -20.04 27.16 1.05
N ASP A 231 -20.83 26.09 1.05
CA ASP A 231 -22.09 25.94 0.30
C ASP A 231 -21.92 25.79 -1.23
N GLU A 232 -20.69 25.59 -1.71
CA GLU A 232 -20.41 25.18 -3.09
C GLU A 232 -20.51 23.66 -3.25
N LEU A 233 -21.10 23.21 -4.35
CA LEU A 233 -21.22 21.80 -4.67
C LEU A 233 -19.86 21.23 -5.11
N VAL A 234 -19.31 20.30 -4.32
CA VAL A 234 -18.05 19.59 -4.66
C VAL A 234 -18.33 18.23 -5.30
N VAL A 235 -19.22 17.43 -4.71
CA VAL A 235 -19.53 16.06 -5.17
C VAL A 235 -20.98 15.69 -4.86
N SER A 236 -21.57 14.84 -5.71
CA SER A 236 -22.89 14.22 -5.49
C SER A 236 -22.78 12.70 -5.61
N ILE A 237 -23.38 11.95 -4.67
CA ILE A 237 -23.36 10.49 -4.66
C ILE A 237 -24.78 9.98 -4.95
N HIS A 238 -24.91 9.04 -5.88
CA HIS A 238 -26.16 8.38 -6.21
C HIS A 238 -26.06 6.90 -5.86
N TYR A 239 -27.04 6.37 -5.13
CA TYR A 239 -27.13 4.95 -4.79
C TYR A 239 -28.54 4.42 -5.09
N LYS A 240 -28.61 3.14 -5.46
CA LYS A 240 -29.86 2.42 -5.65
C LYS A 240 -30.20 1.73 -4.34
N ILE A 241 -31.32 2.11 -3.72
CA ILE A 241 -31.89 1.48 -2.52
C ILE A 241 -32.60 0.19 -2.91
#